data_AF-A0AAU5UJ04-F1
#
_entry.id   AF-A0AAU5UJ04-F1
#
_cell.length_a   1.000
_cell.length_b   1.000
_cell.length_c   1.000
_cell.angle_alpha   90.00
_cell.angle_beta   90.00
_cell.angle_gamma   90.00
#
_symmetry.space_group_name_H-M   'P 1'
#
loop_
_entity.id
_entity.type
_entity.pdbx_description
1 polymer ?
#
loop_
_entity_poly.entity_id
_entity_poly.type
_entity_poly.pdbx_seq_one_letter_code
_entity_poly.pdbx_strand_id
1 'polypeptide(L)'
;MIAYFWERDDAAAVAERLGGEVLRGRFHGEDDDEDHPWVVELTAGQDVERVVAEHDGWLETAADAPSTAPVPLPQEPKRFKK
;
A
#
# COMPACT_ATOMS: atom_id res chain seq x y z
N MET A 1 5.79 -3.57 -6.66
CA MET A 1 5.35 -2.30 -6.07
C MET A 1 3.84 -2.39 -5.94
N ILE A 2 3.24 -1.77 -4.94
CA ILE A 2 1.81 -1.88 -4.69
C ILE A 2 1.22 -0.48 -4.86
N ALA A 3 0.19 -0.32 -5.69
CA ALA A 3 -0.55 0.92 -5.79
C ALA A 3 -1.95 0.75 -5.19
N TYR A 4 -2.41 1.77 -4.48
CA TYR A 4 -3.71 1.81 -3.82
C TYR A 4 -4.58 2.88 -4.49
N PHE A 5 -5.84 2.54 -4.78
CA PHE A 5 -6.81 3.43 -5.43
C PHE A 5 -8.15 3.35 -4.70
N TRP A 6 -8.82 4.49 -4.51
CA TRP A 6 -10.18 4.49 -3.96
C TRP A 6 -11.22 4.07 -5.00
N GLU A 7 -10.97 4.41 -6.25
CA GLU A 7 -11.86 4.12 -7.37
C GLU A 7 -11.42 2.85 -8.11
N ARG A 8 -12.41 2.00 -8.42
CA ARG A 8 -12.19 0.76 -9.18
C ARG A 8 -11.72 1.05 -10.61
N ASP A 9 -12.26 2.12 -11.21
CA ASP A 9 -11.96 2.50 -12.59
C ASP A 9 -10.48 2.90 -12.73
N ASP A 10 -9.99 3.70 -11.79
CA ASP A 10 -8.58 4.06 -11.69
C ASP A 10 -7.67 2.84 -11.49
N ALA A 11 -8.03 1.93 -10.57
CA ALA A 11 -7.27 0.69 -10.37
C ALA A 11 -7.19 -0.15 -11.65
N ALA A 12 -8.30 -0.28 -12.38
CA ALA A 12 -8.35 -1.03 -13.64
C ALA A 12 -7.55 -0.33 -14.74
N ALA A 13 -7.68 0.99 -14.89
CA ALA A 13 -6.95 1.77 -15.88
C ALA A 13 -5.44 1.68 -15.69
N VAL A 14 -4.97 1.77 -14.44
CA VAL A 14 -3.55 1.64 -14.10
C VAL A 14 -3.04 0.22 -14.35
N ALA A 15 -3.82 -0.80 -13.97
CA ALA A 15 -3.48 -2.19 -14.23
C ALA A 15 -3.39 -2.50 -15.73
N GLU A 16 -4.34 -2.05 -16.54
CA GLU A 16 -4.30 -2.23 -18.00
C GLU A 16 -3.14 -1.47 -18.65
N ARG A 17 -2.85 -0.25 -18.18
CA ARG A 17 -1.81 0.61 -18.76
C ARG A 17 -0.40 0.15 -18.42
N LEU A 18 -0.18 -0.34 -17.21
CA LEU A 18 1.14 -0.75 -16.70
C LEU A 18 1.35 -2.27 -16.71
N GLY A 19 0.32 -3.04 -17.06
CA GLY A 19 0.36 -4.51 -17.04
C GLY A 19 0.38 -5.09 -15.61
N GLY A 20 -0.35 -4.46 -14.69
CA GLY A 20 -0.48 -4.89 -13.29
C GLY A 20 -1.64 -5.85 -13.05
N GLU A 21 -1.67 -6.44 -11.87
CA GLU A 21 -2.79 -7.27 -11.40
C GLU A 21 -3.57 -6.55 -10.31
N VAL A 22 -4.89 -6.39 -10.51
CA VAL A 22 -5.78 -5.82 -9.48
C VAL A 22 -6.12 -6.91 -8.47
N LEU A 23 -5.66 -6.74 -7.24
CA LEU A 23 -5.91 -7.61 -6.11
C LEU A 23 -7.06 -7.04 -5.27
N ARG A 24 -8.22 -7.71 -5.27
CA ARG A 24 -9.33 -7.41 -4.34
C ARG A 24 -9.49 -8.57 -3.35
N GLY A 25 -9.47 -8.27 -2.05
CA GLY A 25 -9.61 -9.27 -0.98
C GLY A 25 -10.90 -10.09 -1.15
N ARG A 26 -10.76 -11.42 -1.18
CA ARG A 26 -11.85 -12.38 -1.45
C ARG A 26 -12.81 -12.61 -0.26
N PHE A 27 -12.73 -11.79 0.79
CA PHE A 27 -13.60 -11.93 1.97
C PHE A 27 -14.85 -11.06 1.80
N HIS A 28 -15.79 -11.63 1.05
CA HIS A 28 -17.14 -11.14 0.83
C HIS A 28 -17.94 -11.20 2.15
N GLY A 29 -18.03 -10.07 2.84
CA GLY A 29 -19.18 -9.75 3.69
C GLY A 29 -20.06 -8.80 2.88
N GLU A 30 -21.27 -9.25 2.55
CA GLU A 30 -22.34 -8.45 1.97
C GLU A 30 -22.40 -7.08 2.71
N ASP A 31 -22.13 -5.97 2.02
CA ASP A 31 -22.22 -4.55 2.51
C ASP A 31 -20.94 -3.82 2.97
N ASP A 32 -19.73 -4.42 2.95
CA ASP A 32 -18.45 -3.73 3.30
C ASP A 32 -17.56 -3.47 2.06
N ASP A 33 -18.17 -3.24 0.91
CA ASP A 33 -17.49 -3.00 -0.36
C ASP A 33 -17.04 -1.53 -0.56
N GLU A 34 -17.45 -0.61 0.33
CA GLU A 34 -17.35 0.85 0.15
C GLU A 34 -16.18 1.55 0.87
N ASP A 35 -15.42 0.87 1.75
CA ASP A 35 -14.37 1.53 2.55
C ASP A 35 -12.96 0.95 2.36
N HIS A 36 -12.75 0.16 1.31
CA HIS A 36 -11.44 -0.47 1.05
C HIS A 36 -10.83 -0.02 -0.28
N PRO A 37 -9.62 0.56 -0.27
CA PRO A 37 -8.92 0.90 -1.49
C PRO A 37 -8.56 -0.37 -2.27
N TRP A 38 -8.73 -0.28 -3.58
CA TRP A 38 -8.28 -1.25 -4.56
C TRP A 38 -6.77 -1.33 -4.60
N VAL A 39 -6.24 -2.54 -4.55
CA VAL A 39 -4.80 -2.80 -4.55
C VAL A 39 -4.40 -3.28 -5.94
N VAL A 40 -3.36 -2.68 -6.52
CA VAL A 40 -2.81 -3.05 -7.82
C VAL A 40 -1.35 -3.43 -7.65
N GLU A 41 -1.02 -4.68 -7.93
CA GLU A 41 0.36 -5.14 -7.97
C GLU A 41 0.99 -4.72 -9.31
N LEU A 42 2.03 -3.89 -9.22
CA LEU A 42 2.73 -3.32 -10.37
C LEU A 42 4.18 -3.79 -10.40
N THR A 43 4.63 -4.19 -11.59
CA THR A 43 6.04 -4.43 -11.88
C THR A 43 6.80 -3.11 -11.93
N ALA A 44 8.05 -3.11 -11.46
CA ALA A 44 8.87 -1.90 -11.42
C ALA A 44 9.05 -1.30 -12.83
N GLY A 45 8.61 -0.05 -13.00
CA GLY A 45 8.71 0.69 -14.26
C GLY A 45 8.86 2.18 -14.00
N GLN A 46 9.50 2.91 -14.92
CA GLN A 46 9.81 4.33 -14.73
C GLN A 46 8.57 5.24 -14.75
N ASP A 47 7.45 4.78 -15.31
CA ASP A 47 6.21 5.54 -15.45
C ASP A 47 5.19 5.25 -14.34
N VAL A 48 5.45 4.27 -13.47
CA VAL A 48 4.48 3.79 -12.47
C VAL A 48 4.05 4.91 -11.52
N GLU A 49 5.00 5.64 -10.94
CA GLU A 49 4.72 6.72 -9.98
C GLU A 49 3.89 7.86 -10.59
N ARG A 50 4.18 8.21 -11.85
CA ARG A 50 3.44 9.24 -12.59
C ARG A 50 2.01 8.80 -12.88
N VAL A 51 1.82 7.59 -13.41
CA VAL A 51 0.50 7.05 -13.72
C VAL A 51 -0.35 6.94 -12.45
N VAL A 52 0.23 6.47 -11.34
CA VAL A 52 -0.49 6.39 -10.06
C VAL A 52 -0.91 7.78 -9.57
N ALA A 53 -0.03 8.79 -9.68
CA ALA A 53 -0.36 10.16 -9.30
C ALA A 53 -1.41 10.83 -10.21
N GLU A 54 -1.47 10.47 -11.50
CA GLU A 54 -2.52 10.95 -12.43
C GLU A 54 -3.92 10.45 -12.07
N HIS A 55 -4.00 9.32 -11.38
CA HIS A 55 -5.22 8.59 -11.01
C HIS A 55 -5.56 8.73 -9.52
N ASP A 56 -5.05 9.78 -8.85
CA ASP A 56 -5.22 10.05 -7.41
C ASP A 56 -4.86 8.85 -6.50
N GLY A 57 -3.99 7.97 -6.99
CA GLY A 57 -3.57 6.77 -6.28
C GLY A 57 -2.33 7.01 -5.43
N TRP A 58 -2.07 6.08 -4.53
CA TRP A 58 -0.84 6.07 -3.72
C TRP A 58 0.01 4.84 -4.03
N LEU A 59 1.28 5.07 -4.39
CA LEU A 59 2.25 4.02 -4.69
C LEU A 59 3.08 3.68 -3.44
N GLU A 60 2.95 2.46 -2.95
CA GLU A 60 3.79 1.85 -1.95
C GLU A 60 4.89 1.01 -2.63
N THR A 61 6.11 1.56 -2.61
CA THR A 61 7.30 0.80 -2.96
C THR A 61 7.75 0.00 -1.73
N ALA A 62 8.09 -1.29 -1.91
CA ALA A 62 8.56 -2.15 -0.80
C ALA A 62 9.84 -1.63 -0.11
N ALA A 63 10.44 -0.55 -0.61
CA ALA A 63 11.52 0.17 0.06
C ALA A 63 11.06 0.93 1.32
N ASP A 64 9.76 1.23 1.47
CA ASP A 64 9.19 1.94 2.63
C ASP A 64 8.50 1.02 3.64
N ALA A 65 8.79 -0.28 3.64
CA ALA A 65 8.55 -1.06 4.85
C ALA A 65 9.70 -0.73 5.81
N PRO A 66 9.51 0.08 6.87
CA PRO A 66 10.54 0.21 7.88
C PRO A 66 10.81 -1.20 8.37
N SER A 67 12.03 -1.69 8.16
CA SER A 67 12.49 -2.94 8.74
C SER A 67 12.37 -2.77 10.25
N THR A 68 11.26 -3.22 10.80
CA THR A 68 10.94 -3.20 12.24
C THR A 68 11.75 -4.30 12.89
N ALA A 69 13.08 -4.24 12.73
CA ALA A 69 13.96 -4.91 13.67
C ALA A 69 13.60 -4.35 15.05
N PRO A 70 13.05 -5.15 15.97
CA PRO A 70 12.62 -4.65 17.26
C PRO A 70 13.83 -4.05 17.96
N VAL A 71 13.78 -2.75 18.22
CA VAL A 71 14.83 -2.05 18.97
C VAL A 71 14.88 -2.68 20.36
N PRO A 72 16.04 -3.17 20.83
CA PRO A 72 16.12 -3.80 22.14
C PRO A 72 15.73 -2.79 23.22
N LEU A 73 14.72 -3.14 24.02
CA LEU A 73 14.28 -2.32 25.14
C LEU A 73 15.40 -2.22 26.20
N PRO A 74 15.57 -1.05 26.84
CA PRO A 74 16.46 -0.93 27.98
C PRO A 74 15.99 -1.85 29.12
N GLN A 75 16.87 -2.75 29.57
CA GLN A 75 16.60 -3.80 30.57
C GLN A 75 16.51 -3.27 32.01
N GLU A 76 16.73 -1.98 32.25
CA GLU A 76 16.89 -1.45 33.61
C GLU A 76 15.99 -0.23 33.88
N PRO A 77 15.24 -0.24 35.00
CA PRO A 77 14.47 0.92 35.42
C PRO A 77 15.42 2.03 35.90
N LYS A 78 15.44 3.16 35.18
CA LYS A 78 16.13 4.38 35.63
C LYS A 78 15.41 4.96 36.86
N ARG A 79 15.88 4.60 38.06
CA ARG A 79 15.50 5.28 39.32
C ARG A 79 16.06 6.71 39.31
N PHE A 80 15.23 7.67 38.93
CA PHE A 80 15.47 9.07 39.27
C PHE A 80 15.35 9.21 40.79
N LYS A 81 16.46 9.58 41.43
CA LYS A 81 16.52 9.87 42.86
C LYS A 81 16.03 11.30 43.08
N LYS A 82 15.06 11.45 43.98
CA LYS A 82 14.43 12.73 44.36
C LYS A 82 15.35 13.54 45.27
#